data_AF-A0A1D3KZL5-F1
#
_entry.id   AF-A0A1D3KZL5-F1
#
_cell.length_a   1.000
_cell.length_b   1.000
_cell.length_c   1.000
_cell.angle_alpha   90.00
_cell.angle_beta   90.00
_cell.angle_gamma   90.00
#
_symmetry.space_group_name_H-M   'P 1'
#
loop_
_entity.id
_entity.type
_entity.pdbx_description
1 polymer ?
#
loop_
_entity_poly.entity_id
_entity_poly.type
_entity_poly.pdbx_seq_one_letter_code
_entity_poly.pdbx_strand_id
1 'polypeptide(L)'
;MDGFDIVDSYDVPDESFYYKLRGVKWDKRAKKLFKRLSTLKFEVSFEKFRSDTTSFGTGEDFALTFLAACNCVNHERDRINLEDVIMAYKTYLKLIDTDISSL
;
A
#
# COMPACT_ATOMS: atom_id res chain seq x y z
N MET A 1 2.83 -18.35 3.30
CA MET A 1 2.13 -17.20 2.68
C MET A 1 2.65 -17.15 1.25
N ASP A 2 2.42 -18.27 0.56
CA ASP A 2 3.19 -18.73 -0.60
C ASP A 2 2.31 -18.54 -1.83
N GLY A 3 2.91 -18.18 -2.97
CA GLY A 3 2.17 -17.94 -4.22
C GLY A 3 1.76 -16.49 -4.50
N PHE A 4 2.40 -15.50 -3.88
CA PHE A 4 2.21 -14.08 -4.31
C PHE A 4 2.74 -13.83 -5.73
N ASP A 5 3.75 -14.61 -6.13
CA ASP A 5 4.41 -14.51 -7.43
C ASP A 5 3.71 -15.37 -8.50
N ILE A 6 2.72 -16.17 -8.09
CA ILE A 6 1.95 -17.04 -8.96
C ILE A 6 0.71 -16.27 -9.41
N VAL A 7 0.78 -15.75 -10.62
CA VAL A 7 -0.36 -15.12 -11.29
C VAL A 7 -1.00 -16.15 -12.21
N ASP A 8 -2.03 -16.86 -11.72
CA ASP A 8 -2.76 -17.87 -12.51
C ASP A 8 -3.51 -17.25 -13.69
N SER A 9 -4.01 -16.02 -13.51
CA SER A 9 -4.59 -15.17 -14.56
C SER A 9 -4.60 -13.71 -14.09
N TYR A 10 -4.41 -12.78 -15.02
CA TYR A 10 -4.46 -11.35 -14.77
C TYR A 10 -5.48 -10.70 -15.71
N ASP A 11 -6.57 -10.21 -15.12
CA ASP A 11 -7.49 -9.35 -15.85
C ASP A 11 -6.94 -7.93 -15.83
N VAL A 12 -6.59 -7.42 -17.02
CA VAL A 12 -6.14 -6.05 -17.18
C VAL A 12 -7.27 -5.11 -16.73
N PRO A 13 -7.03 -4.23 -15.74
CA PRO A 13 -8.04 -3.29 -15.28
C PRO A 13 -8.54 -2.40 -16.42
N ASP A 14 -9.86 -2.27 -16.53
CA ASP A 14 -10.52 -1.36 -17.47
C ASP A 14 -10.68 0.05 -16.87
N GLU A 15 -11.22 1.00 -17.65
CA GLU A 15 -11.47 2.36 -17.17
C GLU A 15 -12.36 2.39 -15.91
N SER A 16 -13.30 1.45 -15.78
CA SER A 16 -14.21 1.37 -14.64
C SER A 16 -13.45 1.17 -13.33
N PHE A 17 -12.36 0.40 -13.35
CA PHE A 17 -11.48 0.20 -12.20
C PHE A 17 -10.87 1.53 -11.74
N TYR A 18 -10.31 2.31 -12.66
CA TYR A 18 -9.68 3.60 -12.33
C TYR A 18 -10.70 4.64 -11.84
N TYR A 19 -11.93 4.62 -12.36
CA TYR A 19 -13.01 5.45 -11.83
C TYR A 19 -13.36 5.08 -10.38
N LYS A 20 -13.47 3.78 -10.06
CA LYS A 20 -13.68 3.30 -8.68
C LYS A 20 -12.52 3.73 -7.78
N LEU A 21 -11.28 3.55 -8.24
CA LEU A 21 -10.07 3.92 -7.49
C LEU A 21 -10.06 5.39 -7.07
N ARG A 22 -10.45 6.30 -7.98
CA ARG A 22 -10.55 7.74 -7.71
C ARG A 22 -11.62 8.07 -6.66
N GLY A 23 -12.66 7.25 -6.54
CA GLY A 23 -13.77 7.43 -5.60
C GLY A 23 -13.52 6.88 -4.20
N VAL A 24 -12.43 6.15 -3.98
CA VAL A 24 -12.15 5.46 -2.71
C VAL A 24 -12.02 6.44 -1.55
N LYS A 25 -12.69 6.11 -0.45
CA LYS A 25 -12.67 6.85 0.81
C LYS A 25 -11.95 6.06 1.89
N TRP A 26 -11.67 6.72 3.00
CA TRP A 26 -11.08 6.07 4.17
C TRP A 26 -12.12 5.79 5.23
N ASP A 27 -12.06 4.60 5.83
CA ASP A 27 -12.55 4.44 7.19
C ASP A 27 -11.68 5.24 8.17
N LYS A 28 -12.30 5.77 9.23
CA LYS A 28 -11.59 6.61 10.22
C LYS A 28 -10.54 5.82 10.98
N ARG A 29 -10.81 4.55 11.33
CA ARG A 29 -9.86 3.69 12.05
C ARG A 29 -8.73 3.28 11.13
N ALA A 30 -9.03 2.93 9.88
CA ALA A 30 -8.03 2.65 8.85
C ALA A 30 -7.06 3.82 8.65
N LYS A 31 -7.58 5.04 8.48
CA LYS A 31 -6.76 6.24 8.34
C LYS A 31 -5.89 6.51 9.57
N LYS A 32 -6.42 6.25 10.76
CA LYS A 32 -5.66 6.38 12.02
C LYS A 32 -4.54 5.35 12.11
N LEU A 33 -4.79 4.10 11.72
CA LEU A 33 -3.77 3.05 11.68
C LEU A 33 -2.66 3.42 10.70
N PHE A 34 -3.01 3.80 9.48
CA PHE A 34 -2.06 4.23 8.45
C PHE A 34 -1.13 5.34 8.94
N LYS A 35 -1.70 6.41 9.53
CA LYS A 35 -0.92 7.50 10.09
C LYS A 35 0.04 7.03 11.19
N ARG A 36 -0.42 6.16 12.10
CA ARG A 36 0.43 5.62 13.19
C ARG A 36 1.60 4.81 12.64
N LEU A 37 1.37 3.99 11.61
CA LEU A 37 2.43 3.20 10.98
C LEU A 37 3.43 4.09 10.23
N SER A 38 2.96 5.12 9.52
CA SER A 38 3.82 6.11 8.87
C SER A 38 4.68 6.88 9.90
N THR A 39 4.08 7.34 11.03
CA THR A 39 4.83 7.96 12.13
C THR A 39 5.88 7.02 12.74
N LEU A 40 5.51 5.78 13.06
CA LEU A 40 6.45 4.82 13.65
C LEU A 40 7.65 4.56 12.73
N LYS A 41 7.41 4.43 11.42
CA LYS A 41 8.50 4.31 10.45
C LYS A 41 9.38 5.56 10.43
N PHE A 42 8.78 6.74 10.43
CA PHE A 42 9.54 7.99 10.43
C PHE A 42 10.46 8.07 11.66
N GLU A 43 9.93 7.76 12.84
CA GLU A 43 10.72 7.72 14.09
C GLU A 43 11.86 6.71 14.01
N VAL A 44 11.61 5.49 13.52
CA VAL A 44 12.66 4.47 13.36
C VAL A 44 13.74 4.92 12.36
N SER A 45 13.34 5.51 11.24
CA SER A 45 14.26 6.02 10.22
C SER A 45 15.10 7.18 10.76
N PHE A 46 14.49 8.09 11.51
CA PHE A 46 15.17 9.21 12.12
C PHE A 46 16.22 8.74 13.14
N GLU A 47 15.85 7.83 14.04
CA GLU A 47 16.77 7.27 15.04
C GLU A 47 17.94 6.51 14.40
N LYS A 48 17.67 5.73 13.35
CA LYS A 48 18.68 4.87 12.73
C LYS A 48 19.59 5.60 11.75
N PHE A 49 19.06 6.56 11.00
CA PHE A 49 19.77 7.19 9.88
C PHE A 49 19.98 8.69 10.05
N ARG A 50 19.46 9.32 11.11
CA ARG A 50 19.46 10.78 11.33
C ARG A 50 19.04 11.56 10.08
N SER A 51 18.12 10.99 9.33
CA SER A 51 17.75 11.43 7.99
C SER A 51 16.28 11.80 7.97
N ASP A 52 16.01 13.08 7.73
CA ASP A 52 14.68 13.63 7.50
C ASP A 52 14.32 13.61 6.01
N THR A 53 14.69 12.57 5.25
CA THR A 53 14.42 12.52 3.80
C THR A 53 12.92 12.38 3.51
N THR A 54 12.23 13.53 3.54
CA THR A 54 10.78 13.70 3.39
C THR A 54 10.25 13.27 2.01
N SER A 55 11.09 13.33 0.97
CA SER A 55 10.71 12.94 -0.40
C SER A 55 10.46 11.44 -0.52
N PHE A 56 11.32 10.60 0.09
CA PHE A 56 11.14 9.15 0.10
C PHE A 56 9.87 8.76 0.85
N GLY A 57 9.65 9.34 2.04
CA GLY A 57 8.45 9.09 2.84
C GLY A 57 7.15 9.48 2.11
N THR A 58 7.16 10.59 1.36
CA THR A 58 5.99 11.02 0.57
C THR A 58 5.66 10.03 -0.55
N GLY A 59 6.68 9.57 -1.29
CA GLY A 59 6.49 8.59 -2.37
C GLY A 59 6.03 7.23 -1.84
N GLU A 60 6.56 6.82 -0.71
CA GLU A 60 6.18 5.58 -0.04
C GLU A 60 4.74 5.61 0.49
N ASP A 61 4.32 6.71 1.14
CA ASP A 61 2.94 6.89 1.59
C ASP A 61 1.95 6.90 0.42
N PHE A 62 2.36 7.44 -0.74
CA PHE A 62 1.58 7.35 -1.98
C PHE A 62 1.45 5.91 -2.45
N ALA A 63 2.56 5.16 -2.53
CA ALA A 63 2.55 3.75 -2.95
C ALA A 63 1.66 2.90 -2.04
N LEU A 64 1.79 3.06 -0.71
CA LEU A 64 0.95 2.35 0.25
C LEU A 64 -0.53 2.73 0.14
N THR A 65 -0.84 4.01 -0.09
CA THR A 65 -2.22 4.45 -0.31
C THR A 65 -2.80 3.83 -1.58
N PHE A 66 -2.01 3.80 -2.65
CA PHE A 66 -2.40 3.20 -3.92
C PHE A 66 -2.69 1.69 -3.76
N LEU A 67 -1.78 0.94 -3.12
CA LEU A 67 -1.96 -0.48 -2.85
C LEU A 67 -3.20 -0.77 -1.99
N ALA A 68 -3.47 0.05 -0.96
CA ALA A 68 -4.66 -0.09 -0.13
C ALA A 68 -5.94 0.18 -0.94
N ALA A 69 -5.93 1.20 -1.81
CA ALA A 69 -7.06 1.50 -2.69
C ALA A 69 -7.30 0.39 -3.72
N CYS A 70 -6.24 -0.17 -4.31
CA CYS A 70 -6.34 -1.31 -5.22
C CYS A 70 -6.98 -2.52 -4.52
N ASN A 71 -6.51 -2.88 -3.32
CA ASN A 71 -7.10 -3.99 -2.56
C ASN A 71 -8.57 -3.72 -2.21
N CYS A 72 -8.92 -2.48 -1.86
CA CYS A 72 -10.30 -2.07 -1.60
C CYS A 72 -11.20 -2.26 -2.83
N VAL A 73 -10.78 -1.75 -4.00
CA VAL A 73 -11.54 -1.86 -5.25
C VAL A 73 -11.64 -3.31 -5.72
N ASN A 74 -10.57 -4.10 -5.55
CA ASN A 74 -10.56 -5.53 -5.90
C ASN A 74 -11.55 -6.36 -5.06
N HIS A 75 -11.93 -5.87 -3.89
CA HIS A 75 -12.98 -6.46 -3.04
C HIS A 75 -14.32 -5.74 -3.20
N GLU A 76 -14.52 -5.00 -4.30
CA GLU A 76 -15.75 -4.28 -4.64
C GLU A 76 -16.22 -3.28 -3.58
N ARG A 77 -15.28 -2.68 -2.83
CA ARG A 77 -15.56 -1.68 -1.81
C ARG A 77 -15.15 -0.28 -2.25
N ASP A 78 -15.82 0.72 -1.70
CA ASP A 78 -15.53 2.15 -1.90
C ASP A 78 -14.80 2.79 -0.70
N ARG A 79 -14.49 1.99 0.33
CA ARG A 79 -13.89 2.46 1.58
C ARG A 79 -12.79 1.53 2.07
N ILE A 80 -11.58 2.09 2.19
CA ILE A 80 -10.39 1.44 2.76
C ILE A 80 -10.65 1.14 4.23
N ASN A 81 -10.49 -0.13 4.61
CA ASN A 81 -10.59 -0.63 5.98
C ASN A 81 -9.20 -0.97 6.55
N LEU A 82 -9.16 -1.63 7.71
CA LEU A 82 -7.91 -1.97 8.38
C LEU A 82 -7.12 -3.04 7.61
N GLU A 83 -7.84 -4.01 7.06
CA GLU A 83 -7.29 -5.13 6.31
C GLU A 83 -6.59 -4.64 5.04
N ASP A 84 -7.15 -3.65 4.34
CA ASP A 84 -6.53 -3.01 3.18
C ASP A 84 -5.20 -2.35 3.53
N VAL A 85 -5.11 -1.68 4.68
CA VAL A 85 -3.86 -1.07 5.15
C VAL A 85 -2.83 -2.15 5.44
N ILE A 86 -3.22 -3.20 6.17
CA ILE A 86 -2.33 -4.32 6.49
C ILE A 86 -1.83 -5.00 5.21
N MET A 87 -2.72 -5.21 4.23
CA MET A 87 -2.37 -5.81 2.96
C MET A 87 -1.40 -4.92 2.17
N ALA A 88 -1.66 -3.61 2.11
CA ALA A 88 -0.78 -2.66 1.42
C ALA A 88 0.65 -2.70 1.98
N TYR A 89 0.82 -2.71 3.30
CA TYR A 89 2.15 -2.82 3.91
C TYR A 89 2.81 -4.17 3.61
N LYS A 90 2.08 -5.28 3.70
CA LYS A 90 2.62 -6.61 3.36
C LYS A 90 3.08 -6.68 1.91
N THR A 91 2.26 -6.19 0.99
CA THR A 91 2.58 -6.15 -0.44
C THR A 91 3.79 -5.24 -0.70
N TYR A 92 3.80 -4.04 -0.12
CA TYR A 92 4.92 -3.12 -0.26
C TYR A 92 6.24 -3.71 0.25
N LEU A 93 6.24 -4.34 1.43
CA LEU A 93 7.42 -4.97 2.00
C LEU A 93 7.92 -6.15 1.14
N LYS A 94 7.02 -6.92 0.53
CA LYS A 94 7.42 -7.95 -0.44
C LYS A 94 8.05 -7.34 -1.69
N LEU A 95 7.47 -6.28 -2.24
CA LEU A 95 7.99 -5.62 -3.45
C LEU A 95 9.41 -5.08 -3.27
N ILE A 96 9.71 -4.49 -2.10
CA ILE A 96 11.07 -3.98 -1.83
C ILE A 96 12.08 -5.09 -1.51
N ASP A 97 11.62 -6.26 -1.07
CA ASP A 97 12.44 -7.44 -0.78
C ASP A 97 12.60 -8.35 -2.02
N THR A 98 11.82 -8.10 -3.07
CA THR A 98 11.87 -8.86 -4.32
C THR A 98 13.17 -8.57 -5.05
N ASP A 99 13.93 -9.63 -5.36
CA ASP A 99 15.08 -9.54 -6.23
C ASP A 99 14.63 -9.33 -7.68
N ILE A 100 14.55 -8.07 -8.09
CA ILE A 100 14.23 -7.66 -9.46
C ILE A 100 15.25 -8.15 -10.51
N SER A 101 16.43 -8.61 -10.10
CA SER A 101 17.42 -9.22 -11.00
C SER A 101 16.99 -10.62 -11.46
N SER A 102 16.03 -11.22 -10.76
CA SER A 102 15.52 -12.58 -10.98
C SER A 102 14.19 -12.65 -11.73
N LEU A 103 13.58 -11.49 -12.03
CA LEU A 103 12.44 -11.36 -12.94
C LEU A 103 12.88 -11.40 -14.41
#